data_AF-A0A8D0G9M7-F1
#
_entry.id   AF-A0A8D0G9M7-F1
#
_cell.length_a   1.000
_cell.length_b   1.000
_cell.length_c   1.000
_cell.angle_alpha   90.00
_cell.angle_beta   90.00
_cell.angle_gamma   90.00
#
_symmetry.space_group_name_H-M   'P 1'
#
loop_
_entity.id
_entity.type
_entity.pdbx_description
1 polymer ?
#
loop_
_entity_poly.entity_id
_entity_poly.type
_entity_poly.pdbx_seq_one_letter_code
_entity_poly.pdbx_strand_id
1 'polypeptide(L)'
;MERKMLSRGKTILSGIFLFAVVSLVVFLYVNSRDFALSWMYRNRSQEITLLKKQNEDWLSNWLNCRNKDANEVPSVLKLEDWFHARARLEVSTLTYWSAPIVWEGTFERSVLEDYYSKRKITIGLTVFAIGK
;
A
#
# COMPACT_ATOMS: atom_id res chain seq x y z
N MET A 1 29.26 72.41 17.84
CA MET A 1 29.31 71.56 16.63
C MET A 1 28.81 70.16 16.98
N GLU A 2 27.53 70.06 17.32
CA GLU A 2 26.87 68.78 17.60
C GLU A 2 26.13 68.29 16.35
N ARG A 3 25.93 66.98 16.28
CA ARG A 3 25.07 66.24 15.35
C ARG A 3 25.68 65.89 13.99
N LYS A 4 26.41 64.77 13.97
CA LYS A 4 26.47 63.93 12.74
C LYS A 4 26.59 62.42 12.95
N MET A 5 26.77 61.92 14.19
CA MET A 5 26.94 60.47 14.44
C MET A 5 25.70 59.74 15.00
N LEU A 6 24.51 60.37 15.02
CA LEU A 6 23.27 59.76 15.57
C LEU A 6 22.21 59.40 14.50
N SER A 7 22.63 58.96 13.31
CA SER A 7 21.72 58.72 12.17
C SER A 7 21.64 57.25 11.71
N ARG A 8 22.71 56.45 11.86
CA ARG A 8 22.78 55.10 11.26
C ARG A 8 22.15 53.97 12.09
N GLY A 9 22.02 54.12 13.41
CA GLY A 9 21.37 53.10 14.26
C GLY A 9 19.85 53.05 14.14
N LYS A 10 19.22 54.15 13.73
CA LYS A 10 17.75 54.27 13.65
C LYS A 10 17.14 53.49 12.47
N THR A 11 17.88 53.32 11.37
CA THR A 11 17.43 52.56 10.20
C THR A 11 17.45 51.05 10.44
N ILE A 12 18.41 50.57 11.24
CA ILE A 12 18.52 49.15 11.61
C ILE A 12 17.34 48.74 12.50
N LEU A 13 17.01 49.56 13.50
CA LEU A 13 15.89 49.29 14.41
C LEU A 13 14.54 49.30 13.67
N SER A 14 14.37 50.23 12.73
CA SER A 14 13.18 50.31 11.85
C SER A 14 13.04 49.06 10.98
N GLY A 15 14.15 48.55 10.42
CA GLY A 15 14.15 47.33 9.63
C GLY A 15 13.71 46.10 10.42
N ILE A 16 14.20 45.93 11.66
CA ILE A 16 13.82 44.82 12.54
C ILE A 16 12.32 44.88 12.89
N PHE A 17 11.81 46.07 13.20
CA PHE A 17 10.39 46.25 13.51
C PHE A 17 9.48 45.87 12.33
N LEU A 18 9.83 46.31 11.12
CA LEU A 18 9.08 45.93 9.91
C LEU A 18 9.14 44.42 9.66
N PHE A 19 10.31 43.79 9.85
CA PHE A 19 10.46 42.35 9.68
C PHE A 19 9.62 41.56 10.69
N ALA A 20 9.53 42.03 11.93
CA ALA A 20 8.69 41.44 12.97
C ALA A 20 7.19 41.55 12.64
N VAL A 21 6.74 42.72 12.15
CA VAL A 21 5.34 42.92 11.73
C VAL A 21 4.98 42.03 10.54
N VAL A 22 5.83 41.96 9.52
CA VAL A 22 5.62 41.09 8.36
C VAL A 22 5.57 39.62 8.78
N SER A 23 6.48 39.19 9.67
CA SER A 23 6.50 37.83 10.20
C SER A 23 5.23 37.52 11.00
N LEU A 24 4.72 38.47 11.79
CA LEU A 24 3.47 38.32 12.53
C LEU A 24 2.28 38.18 11.59
N VAL A 25 2.20 38.99 10.53
CA VAL A 25 1.13 38.92 9.53
C VAL A 25 1.18 37.58 8.79
N VAL A 26 2.36 37.11 8.38
CA VAL A 26 2.54 35.81 7.72
C VAL A 26 2.16 34.67 8.67
N PHE A 27 2.57 34.74 9.94
CA PHE A 27 2.20 33.74 10.95
C PHE A 27 0.68 33.67 11.14
N LEU A 28 0.01 34.82 11.27
CA LEU A 28 -1.45 34.88 11.40
C LEU A 28 -2.15 34.39 10.13
N TYR A 29 -1.61 34.70 8.95
CA TYR A 29 -2.14 34.26 7.66
C TYR A 29 -2.01 32.74 7.45
N VAL A 30 -0.85 32.15 7.79
CA VAL A 30 -0.63 30.69 7.72
C VAL A 30 -1.50 29.97 8.74
N ASN A 31 -1.52 30.43 9.99
CA ASN A 31 -2.32 29.83 11.07
C ASN A 31 -3.84 29.87 10.76
N SER A 32 -4.30 30.86 10.00
CA SER A 32 -5.71 30.95 9.56
C SER A 32 -6.08 29.93 8.47
N ARG A 33 -5.13 29.49 7.63
CA ARG A 33 -5.39 28.47 6.58
C ARG A 33 -5.39 27.05 7.15
N ASP A 34 -4.60 26.77 8.18
CA ASP A 34 -4.47 25.43 8.75
C ASP A 34 -5.58 25.05 9.74
N PHE A 35 -6.24 26.05 10.36
CA PHE A 35 -7.29 25.80 11.36
C PHE A 35 -8.49 25.03 10.79
N ALA A 36 -8.86 25.31 9.53
CA ALA A 36 -9.99 24.66 8.86
C ALA A 36 -9.70 23.21 8.40
N LEU A 37 -8.43 22.85 8.18
CA LEU A 37 -8.05 21.49 7.80
C LEU A 37 -7.81 20.59 9.01
N SER A 38 -7.36 21.15 10.14
CA SER A 38 -7.08 20.38 11.36
C SER A 38 -8.34 19.78 11.98
N TRP A 39 -9.47 20.51 12.06
CA TRP A 39 -10.71 19.97 12.65
C TRP A 39 -11.33 18.86 11.79
N MET A 40 -11.29 19.02 10.47
CA MET A 40 -11.84 18.05 9.52
C MET A 40 -10.94 16.81 9.39
N TYR A 41 -9.62 16.97 9.49
CA TYR A 41 -8.64 15.88 9.51
C TYR A 41 -8.61 15.11 10.84
N ARG A 42 -8.91 15.80 11.97
CA ARG A 42 -8.91 15.17 13.30
C ARG A 42 -10.08 14.20 13.51
N ASN A 43 -11.27 14.50 12.99
CA ASN A 43 -12.46 13.69 13.29
C ASN A 43 -12.51 12.33 12.56
N ARG A 44 -12.02 12.24 11.33
CA ARG A 44 -12.01 10.99 10.53
C ARG A 44 -10.97 9.96 11.00
N SER A 45 -9.94 10.40 11.74
CA SER A 45 -8.86 9.51 12.20
C SER A 45 -9.28 8.54 13.31
N GLN A 46 -10.23 8.92 14.17
CA GLN A 46 -10.67 8.10 15.30
C GLN A 46 -11.47 6.87 14.84
N GLU A 47 -12.39 7.03 13.89
CA GLU A 47 -13.13 5.91 13.28
C GLU A 47 -12.20 4.96 12.50
N ILE A 48 -11.24 5.52 11.74
CA ILE A 48 -10.22 4.71 11.05
C ILE A 48 -9.38 3.90 12.05
N THR A 49 -9.07 4.45 13.22
CA THR A 49 -8.25 3.76 14.23
C THR A 49 -8.99 2.55 14.81
N LEU A 50 -10.30 2.65 15.02
CA LEU A 50 -11.14 1.52 15.48
C LEU A 50 -11.31 0.44 14.41
N LEU A 51 -11.58 0.84 13.16
CA LEU A 51 -11.65 -0.08 12.03
C LEU A 51 -10.30 -0.75 11.76
N LYS A 52 -9.20 0.00 11.87
CA LYS A 52 -7.84 -0.52 11.71
C LYS A 52 -7.50 -1.52 12.81
N LYS A 53 -7.84 -1.25 14.07
CA LYS A 53 -7.63 -2.18 15.19
C LYS A 53 -8.35 -3.52 14.96
N GLN A 54 -9.60 -3.48 14.53
CA GLN A 54 -10.36 -4.69 14.17
C GLN A 54 -9.76 -5.41 12.95
N ASN A 55 -9.23 -4.65 11.98
CA ASN A 55 -8.67 -5.18 10.74
C ASN A 55 -7.27 -5.79 10.92
N GLU A 56 -6.47 -5.28 11.84
CA GLU A 56 -5.12 -5.78 12.15
C GLU A 56 -5.17 -7.16 12.81
N ASP A 57 -6.19 -7.45 13.63
CA ASP A 57 -6.34 -8.73 14.33
C ASP A 57 -6.59 -9.89 13.34
N TRP A 58 -7.45 -9.71 12.34
CA TRP A 58 -7.65 -10.77 11.34
C TRP A 58 -6.50 -10.85 10.33
N LEU A 59 -5.87 -9.73 9.95
CA LEU A 59 -4.70 -9.73 9.07
C LEU A 59 -3.51 -10.42 9.72
N SER A 60 -3.24 -10.13 11.00
CA SER A 60 -2.16 -10.77 11.76
C SER A 60 -2.41 -12.26 11.96
N ASN A 61 -3.65 -12.66 12.28
CA ASN A 61 -4.04 -14.07 12.34
C ASN A 61 -3.89 -14.77 10.98
N TRP A 62 -4.33 -14.14 9.90
CA TRP A 62 -4.20 -14.67 8.54
C TRP A 62 -2.75 -14.81 8.09
N LEU A 63 -1.90 -13.81 8.34
CA LEU A 63 -0.46 -13.89 8.07
C LEU A 63 0.22 -14.96 8.94
N ASN A 64 -0.18 -15.11 10.20
CA ASN A 64 0.32 -16.17 11.08
C ASN A 64 -0.08 -17.57 10.59
N CYS A 65 -1.30 -17.76 10.08
CA CYS A 65 -1.71 -19.00 9.46
C CYS A 65 -0.83 -19.36 8.26
N ARG A 66 -0.56 -18.39 7.36
CA ARG A 66 0.33 -18.60 6.20
C ARG A 66 1.74 -19.06 6.62
N ASN A 67 2.30 -18.50 7.68
CA ASN A 67 3.64 -18.87 8.14
C ASN A 67 3.70 -20.28 8.75
N LYS A 68 2.61 -20.77 9.36
CA LYS A 68 2.55 -22.15 9.88
C LYS A 68 2.62 -23.18 8.75
N ASP A 69 1.91 -22.93 7.66
CA ASP A 69 1.87 -23.82 6.49
C ASP A 69 3.19 -23.82 5.70
N ALA A 70 3.99 -22.76 5.80
CA ALA A 70 5.29 -22.64 5.14
C ALA A 70 6.40 -23.47 5.81
N ASN A 71 6.27 -23.77 7.11
CA ASN A 71 7.28 -24.49 7.88
C ASN A 71 7.13 -26.02 7.81
N GLU A 72 5.99 -26.50 7.30
CA GLU A 72 5.70 -27.91 7.13
C GLU A 72 6.02 -28.30 5.68
N VAL A 73 7.31 -28.31 5.28
CA VAL A 73 7.76 -28.45 3.87
C VAL A 73 7.02 -29.58 3.14
N PRO A 74 5.97 -29.28 2.37
CA PRO A 74 5.20 -30.33 1.72
C PRO A 74 5.79 -30.44 0.31
N SER A 75 6.15 -31.67 -0.10
CA SER A 75 6.80 -32.00 -1.38
C SER A 75 6.41 -31.02 -2.48
N VAL A 76 7.37 -30.21 -2.95
CA VAL A 76 7.08 -29.17 -3.95
C VAL A 76 6.64 -29.84 -5.25
N LEU A 77 5.40 -29.58 -5.69
CA LEU A 77 4.90 -30.07 -6.99
C LEU A 77 5.74 -29.45 -8.10
N LYS A 78 6.38 -30.29 -8.93
CA LYS A 78 7.15 -29.80 -10.07
C LYS A 78 6.23 -29.51 -11.24
N LEU A 79 6.66 -28.60 -12.12
CA LEU A 79 5.88 -28.25 -13.31
C LEU A 79 5.68 -29.46 -14.23
N GLU A 80 6.71 -30.29 -14.38
CA GLU A 80 6.68 -31.49 -15.24
C GLU A 80 5.69 -32.56 -14.77
N ASP A 81 5.34 -32.57 -13.48
CA ASP A 81 4.46 -33.58 -12.88
C ASP A 81 3.00 -33.42 -13.33
N TRP A 82 2.60 -32.21 -13.75
CA TRP A 82 1.20 -31.91 -14.10
C TRP A 82 1.04 -31.18 -15.42
N PHE A 83 2.09 -30.58 -16.00
CA PHE A 83 2.00 -29.77 -17.21
C PHE A 83 2.71 -30.43 -18.41
N HIS A 84 1.97 -30.56 -19.52
CA HIS A 84 2.43 -31.20 -20.74
C HIS A 84 2.36 -30.25 -21.94
N ALA A 85 3.42 -29.45 -22.13
CA ALA A 85 3.53 -28.53 -23.25
C ALA A 85 3.43 -29.22 -24.64
N ARG A 86 3.85 -30.48 -24.73
CA ARG A 86 3.83 -31.27 -25.97
C ARG A 86 2.45 -31.80 -26.34
N ALA A 87 1.48 -31.77 -25.41
CA ALA A 87 0.12 -32.22 -25.67
C ALA A 87 -0.59 -31.34 -26.73
N ARG A 88 -0.12 -30.11 -26.93
CA ARG A 88 -0.56 -29.24 -28.02
C ARG A 88 0.61 -28.63 -28.75
N LEU A 89 0.79 -29.02 -30.00
CA LEU A 89 1.82 -28.46 -30.89
C LEU A 89 1.30 -27.29 -31.74
N GLU A 90 -0.03 -27.14 -31.83
CA GLU A 90 -0.70 -26.14 -32.67
C GLU A 90 -0.77 -24.74 -32.02
N VAL A 91 -0.56 -24.65 -30.71
CA VAL A 91 -0.67 -23.41 -29.93
C VAL A 91 0.55 -23.18 -29.06
N SER A 92 0.85 -21.92 -28.76
CA SER A 92 1.90 -21.60 -27.80
C SER A 92 1.46 -22.03 -26.39
N THR A 93 2.23 -22.92 -25.78
CA THR A 93 2.00 -23.46 -24.43
C THR A 93 2.90 -22.80 -23.37
N LEU A 94 3.90 -22.01 -23.78
CA LEU A 94 4.80 -21.29 -22.89
C LEU A 94 4.95 -19.83 -23.32
N THR A 95 5.08 -18.94 -22.34
CA THR A 95 5.45 -17.54 -22.58
C THR A 95 6.97 -17.37 -22.71
N TYR A 96 7.42 -16.21 -23.17
CA TYR A 96 8.85 -15.85 -23.24
C TYR A 96 9.57 -15.92 -21.87
N TRP A 97 8.84 -15.72 -20.77
CA TRP A 97 9.38 -15.80 -19.41
C TRP A 97 9.13 -17.17 -18.74
N SER A 98 8.94 -18.23 -19.53
CA SER A 98 8.78 -19.61 -19.06
C SER A 98 7.56 -19.86 -18.17
N ALA A 99 6.49 -19.06 -18.29
CA ALA A 99 5.24 -19.37 -17.60
C ALA A 99 4.36 -20.31 -18.46
N PRO A 100 3.76 -21.36 -17.86
CA PRO A 100 2.84 -22.26 -18.56
C PRO A 100 1.53 -21.55 -18.90
N ILE A 101 1.10 -21.67 -20.16
CA ILE A 101 -0.22 -21.26 -20.63
C ILE A 101 -1.12 -22.49 -20.54
N VAL A 102 -2.14 -22.44 -19.68
CA VAL A 102 -3.03 -23.58 -19.42
C VAL A 102 -4.08 -23.68 -20.51
N TRP A 103 -4.03 -24.76 -21.27
CA TRP A 103 -5.01 -25.12 -22.29
C TRP A 103 -5.64 -26.48 -21.95
N GLU A 104 -6.80 -26.76 -22.54
CA GLU A 104 -7.43 -28.07 -22.35
C GLU A 104 -6.52 -29.18 -22.90
N GLY A 105 -6.20 -30.18 -22.07
CA GLY A 105 -5.28 -31.27 -22.41
C GLY A 105 -3.80 -31.00 -22.14
N THR A 106 -3.39 -29.78 -21.75
CA THR A 106 -1.99 -29.51 -21.35
C THR A 106 -1.74 -29.69 -19.86
N PHE A 107 -2.76 -30.03 -19.07
CA PHE A 107 -2.64 -30.21 -17.63
C PHE A 107 -3.33 -31.48 -17.15
N GLU A 108 -2.75 -32.14 -16.16
CA GLU A 108 -3.32 -33.31 -15.51
C GLU A 108 -4.10 -32.91 -14.24
N ARG A 109 -5.43 -33.00 -14.31
CA ARG A 109 -6.32 -32.61 -13.20
C ARG A 109 -6.16 -33.49 -11.97
N SER A 110 -6.02 -34.81 -12.16
CA SER A 110 -5.85 -35.81 -11.09
C SER A 110 -4.70 -35.47 -10.16
N VAL A 111 -3.54 -35.12 -10.73
CA VAL A 111 -2.32 -34.76 -9.97
C VAL A 111 -2.54 -33.48 -9.16
N LEU A 112 -3.12 -32.45 -9.77
CA LEU A 112 -3.40 -31.19 -9.09
C LEU A 112 -4.45 -31.34 -7.99
N GLU A 113 -5.49 -32.12 -8.22
CA GLU A 113 -6.57 -32.37 -7.26
C GLU A 113 -6.07 -33.14 -6.04
N ASP A 114 -5.30 -34.22 -6.23
CA ASP A 114 -4.66 -34.96 -5.13
C ASP A 114 -3.69 -34.07 -4.33
N TYR A 115 -2.91 -33.24 -5.03
CA TYR A 115 -1.94 -32.36 -4.39
C TYR A 115 -2.60 -31.25 -3.55
N TYR A 116 -3.60 -30.57 -4.11
CA TYR A 116 -4.24 -29.42 -3.45
C TYR A 116 -5.28 -29.84 -2.40
N SER A 117 -5.93 -31.00 -2.55
CA SER A 117 -6.85 -31.53 -1.54
C SER A 117 -6.15 -31.81 -0.20
N LYS A 118 -4.94 -32.39 -0.24
CA LYS A 118 -4.09 -32.64 0.94
C LYS A 118 -3.70 -31.36 1.69
N ARG A 119 -3.62 -30.24 0.97
CA ARG A 119 -3.20 -28.92 1.50
C ARG A 119 -4.36 -28.08 2.04
N LYS A 120 -5.61 -28.57 1.95
CA LYS A 120 -6.81 -27.87 2.44
C LYS A 120 -6.89 -26.40 1.98
N ILE A 121 -6.54 -26.16 0.71
CA ILE A 121 -6.54 -24.79 0.17
C ILE A 121 -7.97 -24.24 0.09
N THR A 122 -8.12 -22.94 0.27
CA THR A 122 -9.39 -22.22 0.07
C THR A 122 -9.23 -21.23 -1.06
N ILE A 123 -10.08 -21.33 -2.09
CA ILE A 123 -10.06 -20.45 -3.26
C ILE A 123 -11.11 -19.36 -3.07
N GLY A 124 -10.67 -18.12 -2.95
CA GLY A 124 -11.55 -16.95 -2.91
C GLY A 124 -11.87 -16.45 -4.32
N LEU A 125 -13.15 -16.24 -4.62
CA LEU A 125 -13.60 -15.63 -5.87
C LEU A 125 -14.25 -14.28 -5.54
N THR A 126 -13.69 -13.21 -6.09
CA THR A 126 -14.23 -11.85 -5.94
C THR A 126 -14.91 -11.44 -7.23
N VAL A 127 -16.21 -11.12 -7.15
CA VAL A 127 -17.01 -10.63 -8.27
C VAL A 127 -17.59 -9.27 -7.90
N PHE A 128 -17.48 -8.31 -8.80
CA PHE A 128 -18.06 -6.98 -8.65
C PHE A 128 -19.23 -6.84 -9.61
N ALA A 129 -20.36 -6.34 -9.12
CA ALA A 129 -21.51 -5.96 -9.95
C ALA A 129 -21.89 -4.52 -9.60
N ILE A 130 -21.71 -3.61 -10.55
CA ILE A 130 -21.98 -2.17 -10.39
C ILE A 130 -22.94 -1.75 -11.50
N GLY A 131 -24.13 -1.27 -11.11
CA GLY A 131 -25.13 -0.75 -12.07
C GLY A 131 -25.76 -1.83 -12.97
N LYS A 132 -26.40 -1.38 -14.07
CA LYS A 132 -26.98 -2.19 -15.14
C LYS A 132 -26.64 -1.59 -16.51
#